data_AF-A0A7X7JII0-F1
#
_entry.id   AF-A0A7X7JII0-F1
#
_cell.length_a   1.000
_cell.length_b   1.000
_cell.length_c   1.000
_cell.angle_alpha   90.00
_cell.angle_beta   90.00
_cell.angle_gamma   90.00
#
_symmetry.space_group_name_H-M   'P 1'
#
loop_
_entity.id
_entity.type
_entity.pdbx_description
1 polymer ?
#
loop_
_entity_poly.entity_id
_entity_poly.type
_entity_poly.pdbx_seq_one_letter_code
_entity_poly.pdbx_strand_id
1 'polypeptide(L)'
;MSQREWIEKDFYKELGVSSDASQDEINRAYRKLASSLHPDKNPGDAKAEERFKAVSEAKSVLTDPAKRKEYDEARRLFASGGFGRSGGFGPGGAGGGGFQGGFDINDLFGGGAGGAGADGGLGDIFGGLFNRGGAAQGTRTSRPRRGSDVETETTLEFREAALGVTVPLRLTSPSPCTTCHGSGAKPGTSPRVCPHCNGSGVISRNQGAFGFSEPCDDCRGTGSIIDSPCADCRGSGVTNRTRTITVRVPAGVSDGQKIRLAGQGEAGLRGAPSGDLFVTVRVRADKVFGRNGDDLTLVVPVSYGELVLGTTVSVPTLEGRVGVKVPAGTADGRILRVRGRGIPKRAGGSGDLLVTIKVAVPQKLDDPATEALKTYLEAEQASGFDPRAGWAGA
;
A
#
# COMPACT_ATOMS: atom_id res chain seq x y z
N MET A 1 -2.30 11.62 26.59
CA MET A 1 -1.79 11.42 27.96
C MET A 1 -0.62 12.35 28.17
N SER A 2 -0.58 13.07 29.28
CA SER A 2 0.54 13.96 29.64
C SER A 2 1.71 13.13 30.20
N GLN A 3 2.95 13.59 30.06
CA GLN A 3 4.14 12.89 30.56
C GLN A 3 4.08 12.58 32.08
N ARG A 4 3.26 13.32 32.85
CA ARG A 4 3.01 13.05 34.27
C ARG A 4 2.26 11.74 34.51
N GLU A 5 1.33 11.37 33.62
CA GLU A 5 0.51 10.16 33.77
C GLU A 5 1.31 8.87 33.55
N TRP A 6 2.42 8.94 32.81
CA TRP A 6 3.35 7.80 32.63
C TRP A 6 4.22 7.54 33.85
N ILE A 7 4.47 8.56 34.68
CA ILE A 7 5.38 8.45 35.83
C ILE A 7 4.68 7.85 37.05
N GLU A 8 3.36 8.04 37.18
CA GLU A 8 2.57 7.51 38.30
C GLU A 8 2.17 6.04 38.12
N LYS A 9 2.14 5.53 36.87
CA LYS A 9 1.76 4.14 36.57
C LYS A 9 2.99 3.22 36.47
N ASP A 10 2.95 2.08 37.16
CA ASP A 10 4.00 1.07 37.07
C ASP A 10 3.69 0.04 35.97
N PHE A 11 4.18 0.28 34.76
CA PHE A 11 3.95 -0.58 33.59
C PHE A 11 4.50 -2.00 33.75
N TYR A 12 5.52 -2.21 34.59
CA TYR A 12 6.02 -3.57 34.87
C TYR A 12 5.02 -4.34 35.74
N LYS A 13 4.44 -3.68 36.75
CA LYS A 13 3.36 -4.27 37.56
C LYS A 13 2.08 -4.52 36.76
N GLU A 14 1.74 -3.63 35.84
CA GLU A 14 0.55 -3.78 34.99
C GLU A 14 0.64 -5.03 34.10
N LEU A 15 1.84 -5.35 33.61
CA LEU A 15 2.11 -6.58 32.87
C LEU A 15 2.43 -7.80 33.76
N GLY A 16 2.59 -7.60 35.07
CA GLY A 16 2.97 -8.65 36.01
C GLY A 16 4.37 -9.21 35.77
N VAL A 17 5.30 -8.39 35.29
CA VAL A 17 6.70 -8.76 34.99
C VAL A 17 7.66 -7.95 35.85
N SER A 18 8.89 -8.45 36.01
CA SER A 18 9.95 -7.73 36.72
C SER A 18 10.53 -6.59 35.88
N SER A 19 11.16 -5.60 36.51
CA SER A 19 11.78 -4.45 35.83
C SER A 19 13.00 -4.84 34.98
N ASP A 20 13.63 -5.98 35.27
CA ASP A 20 14.72 -6.58 34.51
C ASP A 20 14.23 -7.51 33.39
N ALA A 21 12.92 -7.64 33.17
CA ALA A 21 12.36 -8.55 32.18
C ALA A 21 12.87 -8.26 30.76
N SER A 22 13.19 -9.32 30.03
CA SER A 22 13.56 -9.27 28.62
C SER A 22 12.37 -8.88 27.74
N GLN A 23 12.65 -8.40 26.52
CA GLN A 23 11.61 -8.06 25.54
C GLN A 23 10.69 -9.25 25.23
N ASP A 24 11.25 -10.46 25.20
CA ASP A 24 10.48 -11.68 24.93
C ASP A 24 9.57 -12.08 26.09
N GLU A 25 9.95 -11.78 27.33
CA GLU A 25 9.10 -11.98 28.51
C GLU A 25 7.95 -10.98 28.56
N ILE A 26 8.21 -9.72 28.25
CA ILE A 26 7.20 -8.66 28.12
C ILE A 26 6.16 -9.04 27.05
N ASN A 27 6.62 -9.46 25.87
CA ASN A 27 5.74 -9.88 24.78
C ASN A 27 4.94 -11.15 25.08
N ARG A 28 5.48 -12.07 25.90
CA ARG A 28 4.77 -13.27 26.35
C ARG A 28 3.70 -12.94 27.39
N ALA A 29 4.03 -12.11 28.37
CA ALA A 29 3.10 -11.65 29.40
C ALA A 29 1.92 -10.88 28.78
N TYR A 30 2.20 -9.95 27.85
CA TYR A 30 1.18 -9.22 27.11
C TYR A 30 0.24 -10.16 26.35
N ARG A 31 0.76 -11.14 25.59
CA ARG A 31 -0.08 -12.08 24.82
C ARG A 31 -1.03 -12.88 25.72
N LYS A 32 -0.57 -13.28 26.91
CA LYS A 32 -1.39 -13.99 27.89
C LYS A 32 -2.53 -13.11 28.40
N LEU A 33 -2.21 -11.87 28.81
CA LEU A 33 -3.17 -10.91 29.34
C LEU A 33 -4.15 -10.40 28.28
N ALA A 34 -3.67 -10.08 27.08
CA ALA A 34 -4.50 -9.62 25.97
C ALA A 34 -5.51 -10.69 25.52
N SER A 35 -5.12 -11.98 25.54
CA SER A 35 -6.03 -13.09 25.23
C SER A 35 -7.09 -13.31 26.32
N SER A 36 -6.78 -13.03 27.59
CA SER A 36 -7.77 -13.14 28.69
C SER A 36 -8.67 -11.92 28.81
N LEU A 37 -8.19 -10.73 28.44
CA LEU A 37 -8.90 -9.45 28.57
C LEU A 37 -9.53 -8.99 27.24
N HIS A 38 -9.52 -9.83 26.20
CA HIS A 38 -10.04 -9.46 24.89
C HIS A 38 -11.54 -9.12 24.96
N PRO A 39 -12.02 -8.04 24.30
CA PRO A 39 -13.42 -7.65 24.28
C PRO A 39 -14.36 -8.79 23.82
N ASP A 40 -13.95 -9.57 22.82
CA ASP A 40 -14.75 -10.71 22.33
C ASP A 40 -14.94 -11.83 23.37
N LYS A 41 -14.02 -11.98 24.33
CA LYS A 41 -14.16 -12.97 25.42
C LYS A 41 -14.84 -12.41 26.66
N ASN A 42 -14.88 -11.08 26.79
CA ASN A 42 -15.49 -10.37 27.93
C ASN A 42 -16.42 -9.26 27.43
N PRO A 43 -17.49 -9.59 26.68
CA PRO A 43 -18.38 -8.59 26.10
C PRO A 43 -19.11 -7.82 27.22
N GLY A 44 -18.99 -6.49 27.21
CA GLY A 44 -19.67 -5.61 28.17
C GLY A 44 -19.02 -5.48 29.55
N ASP A 45 -17.84 -6.07 29.77
CA ASP A 45 -17.09 -5.90 31.02
C ASP A 45 -16.15 -4.68 30.94
N ALA A 46 -16.60 -3.55 31.52
CA ALA A 46 -15.84 -2.31 31.56
C ALA A 46 -14.48 -2.45 32.29
N LYS A 47 -14.37 -3.36 33.27
CA LYS A 47 -13.10 -3.57 34.00
C LYS A 47 -12.10 -4.35 33.15
N ALA A 48 -12.57 -5.32 32.37
CA ALA A 48 -11.73 -6.04 31.43
C ALA A 48 -11.20 -5.11 30.33
N GLU A 49 -12.05 -4.20 29.83
CA GLU A 49 -11.68 -3.21 28.83
C GLU A 49 -10.65 -2.19 29.35
N GLU A 50 -10.85 -1.64 30.56
CA GLU A 50 -9.92 -0.72 31.18
C GLU A 50 -8.54 -1.36 31.41
N ARG A 51 -8.54 -2.61 31.88
CA ARG A 51 -7.31 -3.38 32.10
C ARG A 51 -6.63 -3.76 30.78
N PHE A 52 -7.40 -4.06 29.73
CA PHE A 52 -6.86 -4.30 28.39
C PHE A 52 -6.16 -3.05 27.83
N LYS A 53 -6.74 -1.86 28.04
CA LYS A 53 -6.12 -0.58 27.66
C LYS A 53 -4.82 -0.33 28.43
N ALA A 54 -4.81 -0.55 29.75
CA ALA A 54 -3.62 -0.38 30.59
C ALA A 54 -2.47 -1.33 30.20
N VAL A 55 -2.77 -2.61 29.93
CA VAL A 55 -1.81 -3.63 29.49
C VAL A 55 -1.27 -3.33 28.08
N SER A 56 -2.10 -2.79 27.19
CA SER A 56 -1.70 -2.36 25.84
C SER A 56 -0.79 -1.13 25.87
N GLU A 57 -1.10 -0.17 26.74
CA GLU A 57 -0.26 1.00 27.00
C GLU A 57 1.13 0.58 27.52
N ALA A 58 1.17 -0.25 28.56
CA ALA A 58 2.39 -0.78 29.16
C ALA A 58 3.29 -1.48 28.12
N LYS A 59 2.71 -2.32 27.26
CA LYS A 59 3.44 -3.00 26.19
C LYS A 59 3.99 -2.02 25.14
N SER A 60 3.24 -0.97 24.79
CA SER A 60 3.69 0.01 23.80
C SER A 60 4.91 0.82 24.25
N VAL A 61 5.04 1.05 25.57
CA VAL A 61 6.18 1.76 26.17
C VAL A 61 7.35 0.81 26.40
N LEU A 62 7.10 -0.38 26.95
CA LEU A 62 8.17 -1.31 27.33
C LEU A 62 8.78 -2.09 26.16
N THR A 63 8.09 -2.20 25.02
CA THR A 63 8.63 -2.86 23.81
C THR A 63 9.52 -1.96 22.95
N ASP A 64 9.35 -0.65 23.03
CA ASP A 64 10.19 0.31 22.32
C ASP A 64 11.45 0.62 23.14
N PRO A 65 12.67 0.33 22.64
CA PRO A 65 13.91 0.55 23.40
C PRO A 65 14.13 2.00 23.84
N ALA A 66 13.69 2.98 23.04
CA ALA A 66 13.84 4.39 23.37
C ALA A 66 12.87 4.79 24.48
N LYS A 67 11.58 4.41 24.34
CA LYS A 67 10.54 4.72 25.34
C LYS A 67 10.75 3.98 26.66
N ARG A 68 11.23 2.74 26.62
CA ARG A 68 11.57 1.97 27.83
C ARG A 68 12.68 2.67 28.61
N LYS A 69 13.73 3.14 27.91
CA LYS A 69 14.83 3.86 28.53
C LYS A 69 14.38 5.16 29.19
N GLU A 70 13.57 5.96 28.48
CA GLU A 70 13.00 7.20 29.00
C GLU A 70 12.09 6.96 30.21
N TYR A 71 11.26 5.92 30.16
CA TYR A 71 10.40 5.51 31.27
C TYR A 71 11.20 5.06 32.50
N ASP A 72 12.23 4.22 32.30
CA ASP A 72 13.10 3.74 33.38
C ASP A 72 13.90 4.89 34.02
N GLU A 73 14.36 5.85 33.22
CA GLU A 73 15.07 7.06 33.68
C GLU A 73 14.15 8.00 34.47
N ALA A 74 12.95 8.29 33.94
CA ALA A 74 11.96 9.10 34.62
C ALA A 74 11.53 8.49 35.97
N ARG A 75 11.35 7.16 36.00
CA ARG A 75 10.98 6.43 37.22
C ARG A 75 12.10 6.42 38.25
N ARG A 76 13.37 6.35 37.81
CA ARG A 76 14.54 6.46 38.69
C ARG A 76 14.65 7.84 39.32
N LEU A 77 14.43 8.90 38.54
CA LEU A 77 14.44 10.28 39.03
C LEU A 77 13.29 10.58 40.01
N PHE A 78 12.13 9.96 39.78
CA PHE A 78 10.99 10.04 40.69
C PHE A 78 11.22 9.27 42.00
N ALA A 79 11.79 8.06 41.91
CA ALA A 79 12.15 7.24 43.07
C ALA A 79 13.30 7.85 43.90
N SER A 80 14.18 8.66 43.30
CA SER A 80 15.25 9.38 44.01
C SER A 80 14.80 10.70 44.67
N GLY A 81 13.50 10.99 44.68
CA GLY A 81 12.92 12.13 45.41
C GLY A 81 13.10 13.49 44.74
N GLY A 82 13.54 13.55 43.48
CA GLY A 82 13.82 14.80 42.75
C GLY A 82 12.61 15.70 42.48
N PHE A 83 11.40 15.22 42.72
CA PHE A 83 10.14 15.95 42.48
C PHE A 83 9.10 15.78 43.60
N GLY A 84 9.53 15.50 44.84
CA GLY A 84 8.57 15.44 45.94
C GLY A 84 9.18 15.15 47.31
N ARG A 85 9.66 16.21 47.98
CA ARG A 85 9.43 16.54 49.41
C ARG A 85 10.48 17.56 49.89
N SER A 86 9.99 18.69 50.40
CA SER A 86 10.70 19.80 51.07
C SER A 86 11.19 20.94 50.17
N GLY A 87 10.67 22.14 50.44
CA GLY A 87 11.16 23.41 49.86
C GLY A 87 10.02 24.39 49.57
N GLY A 88 9.48 25.01 50.63
CA GLY A 88 8.30 25.88 50.56
C GLY A 88 8.45 27.09 49.64
N PHE A 89 7.34 27.44 48.99
CA PHE A 89 7.11 28.76 48.42
C PHE A 89 6.87 29.74 49.57
N GLY A 90 7.94 30.39 50.04
CA GLY A 90 7.88 31.63 50.81
C GLY A 90 7.98 32.83 49.87
N PRO A 91 7.27 33.94 50.13
CA PRO A 91 7.22 35.06 49.20
C PRO A 91 8.45 35.96 49.34
N GLY A 92 9.14 36.20 48.22
CA GLY A 92 10.18 37.22 48.08
C GLY A 92 11.60 36.65 47.98
N GLY A 93 12.29 36.96 46.88
CA GLY A 93 13.72 36.69 46.73
C GLY A 93 14.16 36.55 45.29
N ALA A 94 14.75 37.63 44.75
CA ALA A 94 15.51 37.62 43.50
C ALA A 94 16.82 36.84 43.65
N GLY A 95 17.30 36.22 42.57
CA GLY A 95 18.68 35.71 42.49
C GLY A 95 18.84 34.58 41.48
N GLY A 96 19.42 34.89 40.33
CA GLY A 96 19.70 33.93 39.25
C GLY A 96 20.90 33.02 39.52
N GLY A 97 21.03 31.99 38.68
CA GLY A 97 22.26 31.20 38.58
C GLY A 97 22.10 29.79 38.01
N GLY A 98 22.01 29.70 36.68
CA GLY A 98 22.62 28.63 35.85
C GLY A 98 22.26 27.16 36.08
N PHE A 99 21.45 26.60 35.17
CA PHE A 99 21.86 25.39 34.46
C PHE A 99 21.31 25.41 33.03
N GLN A 100 22.23 25.42 32.08
CA GLN A 100 22.05 25.52 30.65
C GLN A 100 21.87 24.10 30.08
N GLY A 101 20.78 23.84 29.35
CA GLY A 101 20.57 22.55 28.70
C GLY A 101 19.10 22.28 28.36
N GLY A 102 18.52 23.12 27.50
CA GLY A 102 17.20 22.88 26.93
C GLY A 102 17.24 21.70 25.97
N PHE A 103 16.61 20.59 26.36
CA PHE A 103 16.13 19.58 25.44
C PHE A 103 14.61 19.67 25.41
N ASP A 104 14.11 20.49 24.48
CA ASP A 104 12.68 20.61 24.18
C ASP A 104 12.26 19.40 23.32
N ILE A 105 11.76 18.35 23.99
CA ILE A 105 11.29 17.09 23.37
C ILE A 105 9.92 17.25 22.69
N ASN A 106 9.32 18.44 22.78
CA ASN A 106 8.01 18.74 22.22
C ASN A 106 7.98 18.84 20.68
N ASP A 107 9.14 18.78 20.02
CA ASP A 107 9.27 18.94 18.56
C ASP A 107 9.54 17.60 17.82
N LEU A 108 9.60 16.46 18.53
CA LEU A 108 9.96 15.16 17.94
C LEU A 108 8.80 14.16 17.78
N PHE A 109 7.68 14.33 18.51
CA PHE A 109 6.54 13.38 18.48
C PHE A 109 5.19 14.01 18.12
N GLY A 110 5.17 15.24 17.61
CA GLY A 110 3.97 15.92 17.13
C GLY A 110 3.71 15.72 15.64
N GLY A 111 3.39 14.52 15.19
CA GLY A 111 3.13 14.30 13.76
C GLY A 111 2.59 12.95 13.34
N GLY A 112 1.27 12.76 13.48
CA GLY A 112 0.50 11.92 12.55
C GLY A 112 0.05 10.55 13.05
N ALA A 113 -1.17 10.49 13.60
CA ALA A 113 -2.14 9.40 13.41
C ALA A 113 -3.46 9.78 14.08
N GLY A 114 -4.39 10.36 13.31
CA GLY A 114 -5.74 10.66 13.77
C GLY A 114 -6.71 10.60 12.59
N GLY A 115 -7.34 9.44 12.42
CA GLY A 115 -8.43 9.25 11.47
C GLY A 115 -9.63 8.63 12.19
N ALA A 116 -10.80 9.27 11.99
CA ALA A 116 -12.17 8.85 12.29
C ALA A 116 -12.54 8.70 13.79
N GLY A 117 -13.60 9.31 14.32
CA GLY A 117 -14.66 10.15 13.77
C GLY A 117 -15.64 10.55 14.90
N ALA A 118 -16.64 11.37 14.53
CA ALA A 118 -17.77 11.85 15.33
C ALA A 118 -17.48 12.96 16.35
N ASP A 119 -17.65 14.22 15.95
CA ASP A 119 -18.87 14.97 16.32
C ASP A 119 -18.92 16.32 15.58
N GLY A 120 -19.91 16.47 14.71
CA GLY A 120 -20.19 17.71 14.00
C GLY A 120 -20.80 18.73 14.95
N GLY A 121 -19.94 19.48 15.64
CA GLY A 121 -20.29 20.65 16.43
C GLY A 121 -19.85 21.92 15.71
N LEU A 122 -20.76 22.89 15.60
CA LEU A 122 -20.62 24.20 14.96
C LEU A 122 -19.59 25.14 15.65
N GLY A 123 -18.43 24.63 16.07
CA GLY A 123 -17.32 25.35 16.69
C GLY A 123 -16.12 25.63 15.75
N ASP A 124 -16.06 24.96 14.59
CA ASP A 124 -14.86 24.94 13.74
C ASP A 124 -14.76 26.12 12.74
N ILE A 125 -15.81 26.94 12.63
CA ILE A 125 -15.82 28.13 11.76
C ILE A 125 -15.42 29.41 12.52
N PHE A 126 -15.62 29.46 13.85
CA PHE A 126 -15.19 30.59 14.69
C PHE A 126 -13.79 30.40 15.32
N GLY A 127 -13.25 29.17 15.33
CA GLY A 127 -11.86 28.89 15.74
C GLY A 127 -10.79 29.31 14.73
N GLY A 128 -11.15 29.50 13.45
CA GLY A 128 -10.20 29.83 12.37
C GLY A 128 -9.71 31.28 12.35
N LEU A 129 -10.32 32.19 13.12
CA LEU A 129 -10.03 33.63 13.04
C LEU A 129 -9.17 34.15 14.21
N PHE A 130 -9.22 33.50 15.38
CA PHE A 130 -8.55 33.94 16.61
C PHE A 130 -7.25 33.20 16.93
N ASN A 131 -6.88 32.17 16.17
CA ASN A 131 -5.57 31.52 16.28
C ASN A 131 -4.50 32.19 15.40
N ARG A 132 -4.53 33.53 15.31
CA ARG A 132 -3.54 34.38 14.61
C ARG A 132 -2.47 34.89 15.57
N GLY A 133 -2.05 34.04 16.51
CA GLY A 133 -0.99 34.32 17.46
C GLY A 133 0.00 33.16 17.49
N GLY A 134 1.14 33.32 16.82
CA GLY A 134 2.34 32.56 17.13
C GLY A 134 2.38 31.10 16.67
N ALA A 135 2.26 30.86 15.37
CA ALA A 135 2.89 29.69 14.75
C ALA A 135 3.61 30.18 13.50
N ALA A 136 4.93 30.13 13.55
CA ALA A 136 5.81 30.45 12.44
C ALA A 136 5.37 29.66 11.21
N GLN A 137 4.65 30.32 10.29
CA GLN A 137 4.46 29.85 8.94
C GLN A 137 5.84 29.92 8.28
N GLY A 138 6.62 28.85 8.48
CA GLY A 138 7.96 28.73 7.94
C GLY A 138 7.94 29.12 6.47
N THR A 139 8.70 30.18 6.16
CA THR A 139 9.12 30.55 4.82
C THR A 139 9.40 29.28 4.04
N ARG A 140 8.53 28.95 3.07
CA ARG A 140 8.73 27.82 2.16
C ARG A 140 9.96 28.15 1.31
N THR A 141 11.13 27.80 1.81
CA THR A 141 12.38 27.81 1.03
C THR A 141 12.09 27.10 -0.28
N SER A 142 12.46 27.69 -1.42
CA SER A 142 12.45 27.04 -2.73
C SER A 142 13.45 25.89 -2.76
N ARG A 143 13.15 24.80 -2.04
CA ARG A 143 13.91 23.56 -2.08
C ARG A 143 13.80 22.98 -3.49
N PRO A 144 14.86 22.32 -3.99
CA PRO A 144 14.79 21.54 -5.22
C PRO A 144 13.56 20.62 -5.18
N ARG A 145 12.59 20.88 -6.07
CA ARG A 145 11.34 20.12 -6.09
C ARG A 145 11.59 18.79 -6.81
N ARG A 146 11.25 17.70 -6.13
CA ARG A 146 11.19 16.36 -6.74
C ARG A 146 10.33 16.44 -8.00
N GLY A 147 10.70 15.68 -9.02
CA GLY A 147 9.92 15.56 -10.24
C GLY A 147 8.54 14.98 -9.99
N SER A 148 7.60 15.27 -10.89
CA SER A 148 6.24 14.77 -10.82
C SER A 148 6.21 13.25 -11.04
N ASP A 149 5.29 12.59 -10.36
CA ASP A 149 4.99 11.19 -10.67
C ASP A 149 4.29 11.09 -12.03
N VAL A 150 4.60 10.04 -12.77
CA VAL A 150 4.01 9.77 -14.09
C VAL A 150 3.14 8.54 -13.96
N GLU A 151 1.93 8.58 -14.51
CA GLU A 151 1.08 7.40 -14.66
C GLU A 151 1.04 6.99 -16.13
N THR A 152 1.23 5.70 -16.40
CA THR A 152 1.00 5.10 -17.71
C THR A 152 0.22 3.81 -17.58
N GLU A 153 -0.29 3.33 -18.71
CA GLU A 153 -1.03 2.09 -18.81
C GLU A 153 -0.33 1.13 -19.75
N THR A 154 -0.35 -0.16 -19.40
CA THR A 154 0.09 -1.24 -20.28
C THR A 154 -1.02 -2.26 -20.41
N THR A 155 -1.28 -2.71 -21.63
CA THR A 155 -2.24 -3.78 -21.89
C THR A 155 -1.49 -5.08 -22.12
N LEU A 156 -1.83 -6.10 -21.35
CA LEU A 156 -1.25 -7.45 -21.44
C LEU A 156 -2.32 -8.43 -21.90
N GLU A 157 -1.89 -9.49 -22.57
CA GLU A 157 -2.76 -10.65 -22.77
C GLU A 157 -2.94 -11.41 -21.46
N PHE A 158 -4.05 -12.13 -21.33
CA PHE A 158 -4.36 -12.91 -20.14
C PHE A 158 -3.24 -13.87 -19.74
N ARG A 159 -2.66 -14.55 -20.74
CA ARG A 159 -1.57 -15.51 -20.52
C ARG A 159 -0.30 -14.84 -20.03
N GLU A 160 0.03 -13.66 -20.58
CA GLU A 160 1.18 -12.86 -20.15
C GLU A 160 1.00 -12.34 -18.72
N ALA A 161 -0.21 -11.89 -18.38
CA ALA A 161 -0.55 -11.48 -17.02
C ALA A 161 -0.46 -12.65 -16.02
N ALA A 162 -0.89 -13.84 -16.43
CA ALA A 162 -0.85 -15.03 -15.58
C ALA A 162 0.58 -15.53 -15.34
N LEU A 163 1.42 -15.62 -16.38
CA LEU A 163 2.79 -16.15 -16.28
C LEU A 163 3.83 -15.08 -15.88
N GLY A 164 3.49 -13.80 -16.04
CA GLY A 164 4.43 -12.69 -15.88
C GLY A 164 5.26 -12.48 -17.14
N VAL A 165 5.52 -11.22 -17.48
CA VAL A 165 6.24 -10.84 -18.69
C VAL A 165 7.07 -9.58 -18.42
N THR A 166 8.13 -9.40 -19.20
CA THR A 166 8.94 -8.18 -19.17
C THR A 166 8.59 -7.35 -20.39
N VAL A 167 7.95 -6.19 -20.19
CA VAL A 167 7.45 -5.35 -21.28
C VAL A 167 8.27 -4.06 -21.38
N PRO A 168 8.78 -3.70 -22.58
CA PRO A 168 9.39 -2.41 -22.79
C PRO A 168 8.32 -1.33 -22.97
N LEU A 169 8.30 -0.34 -22.08
CA LEU A 169 7.43 0.83 -22.20
C LEU A 169 8.21 2.02 -22.73
N ARG A 170 7.71 2.62 -23.81
CA ARG A 170 8.26 3.89 -24.34
C ARG A 170 7.52 5.05 -23.69
N LEU A 171 8.25 5.87 -22.93
CA LEU A 171 7.73 7.07 -22.29
C LEU A 171 8.48 8.29 -22.80
N THR A 172 7.74 9.33 -23.17
CA THR A 172 8.28 10.65 -23.43
C THR A 172 7.97 11.53 -22.24
N SER A 173 9.01 11.93 -21.50
CA SER A 173 8.87 12.77 -20.31
C SER A 173 10.05 13.73 -20.17
N PRO A 174 9.92 14.79 -19.35
CA PRO A 174 11.07 15.57 -18.90
C PRO A 174 12.08 14.65 -18.22
N SER A 175 13.31 14.68 -18.70
CA SER A 175 14.45 13.89 -18.20
C SER A 175 15.60 14.82 -17.86
N PRO A 176 16.52 14.43 -16.95
CA PRO A 176 17.69 15.26 -16.65
C PRO A 176 18.50 15.48 -17.93
N CYS A 177 18.87 16.71 -18.21
CA CYS A 177 19.71 17.03 -19.35
C CYS A 177 21.03 16.25 -19.25
N THR A 178 21.41 15.49 -20.29
CA THR A 178 22.62 14.67 -20.27
C THR A 178 23.91 15.47 -20.20
N THR A 179 23.88 16.70 -20.71
CA THR A 179 25.07 17.54 -20.79
C THR A 179 25.39 18.18 -19.46
N CYS A 180 24.39 18.69 -18.75
CA CYS A 180 24.59 19.34 -17.44
C CYS A 180 24.15 18.49 -16.23
N HIS A 181 23.66 17.26 -16.47
CA HIS A 181 23.15 16.32 -15.46
C HIS A 181 22.13 16.94 -14.49
N GLY A 182 21.27 17.84 -14.98
CA GLY A 182 20.25 18.50 -14.15
C GLY A 182 20.66 19.84 -13.55
N SER A 183 21.94 20.23 -13.60
CA SER A 183 22.42 21.49 -12.98
C SER A 183 21.94 22.75 -13.70
N GLY A 184 21.61 22.67 -14.98
CA GLY A 184 21.25 23.81 -15.83
C GLY A 184 22.44 24.66 -16.27
N ALA A 185 23.63 24.48 -15.67
CA ALA A 185 24.85 25.20 -16.02
C ALA A 185 25.66 24.47 -17.11
N LYS A 186 26.48 25.22 -17.85
CA LYS A 186 27.42 24.64 -18.83
C LYS A 186 28.39 23.69 -18.11
N PRO A 187 28.77 22.54 -18.71
CA PRO A 187 29.78 21.65 -18.12
C PRO A 187 31.04 22.41 -17.70
N GLY A 188 31.53 22.16 -16.49
CA GLY A 188 32.67 22.88 -15.89
C GLY A 188 32.31 24.20 -15.18
N THR A 189 31.06 24.66 -15.27
CA THR A 189 30.52 25.75 -14.46
C THR A 189 29.47 25.23 -13.49
N SER A 190 29.20 25.96 -12.40
CA SER A 190 28.19 25.58 -11.41
C SER A 190 27.23 26.73 -11.14
N PRO A 191 25.95 26.45 -10.85
CA PRO A 191 25.03 27.47 -10.37
C PRO A 191 25.52 28.02 -9.03
N ARG A 192 25.62 29.35 -8.90
CA ARG A 192 25.94 30.00 -7.63
C ARG A 192 24.68 30.31 -6.83
N VAL A 193 24.80 30.31 -5.51
CA VAL A 193 23.70 30.72 -4.62
C VAL A 193 23.37 32.19 -4.87
N CYS A 194 22.09 32.52 -4.98
CA CYS A 194 21.66 33.90 -5.16
C CYS A 194 21.98 34.72 -3.89
N PRO A 195 22.79 35.78 -3.98
CA PRO A 195 23.18 36.58 -2.80
C PRO A 195 22.01 37.40 -2.24
N HIS A 196 21.04 37.79 -3.08
CA HIS A 196 19.91 38.62 -2.68
C HIS A 196 18.89 37.87 -1.81
N CYS A 197 18.69 36.57 -2.04
CA CYS A 197 17.77 35.75 -1.22
C CYS A 197 18.50 34.65 -0.42
N ASN A 198 19.84 34.62 -0.44
CA ASN A 198 20.67 33.60 0.21
C ASN A 198 20.21 32.15 -0.07
N GLY A 199 19.82 31.87 -1.31
CA GLY A 199 19.37 30.52 -1.71
C GLY A 199 17.90 30.20 -1.46
N SER A 200 17.17 31.05 -0.71
CA SER A 200 15.77 30.77 -0.35
C SER A 200 14.80 30.87 -1.53
N GLY A 201 15.18 31.61 -2.59
CA GLY A 201 14.35 31.86 -3.76
C GLY A 201 13.26 32.92 -3.56
N VAL A 202 12.99 33.33 -2.32
CA VAL A 202 11.98 34.32 -1.98
C VAL A 202 12.56 35.43 -1.12
N ILE A 203 11.99 36.61 -1.18
CA ILE A 203 12.31 37.74 -0.30
C ILE A 203 11.06 38.12 0.49
N SER A 204 11.22 38.47 1.75
CA SER A 204 10.11 38.93 2.58
C SER A 204 10.05 40.45 2.52
N ARG A 205 8.94 41.01 2.03
CA ARG A 205 8.63 42.43 2.14
C ARG A 205 7.62 42.64 3.28
N ASN A 206 8.05 43.36 4.31
CA ASN A 206 7.18 43.74 5.41
C ASN A 206 6.43 45.03 5.05
N GLN A 207 5.11 44.93 4.93
CA GLN A 207 4.22 46.09 4.81
C GLN A 207 3.32 46.12 6.06
N GLY A 208 3.85 46.67 7.15
CA GLY A 208 3.15 46.76 8.44
C GLY A 208 3.12 45.43 9.21
N ALA A 209 1.98 45.12 9.86
CA ALA A 209 1.81 43.94 10.70
C ALA A 209 1.72 42.59 9.93
N PHE A 210 1.88 42.61 8.61
CA PHE A 210 1.87 41.44 7.74
C PHE A 210 3.11 41.43 6.82
N GLY A 211 3.86 40.32 6.87
CA GLY A 211 4.97 40.07 5.95
C GLY A 211 4.49 39.29 4.73
N PHE A 212 4.73 39.80 3.53
CA PHE A 212 4.44 39.10 2.28
C PHE A 212 5.73 38.50 1.72
N SER A 213 5.63 37.24 1.27
CA SER A 213 6.74 36.55 0.61
C SER A 213 6.58 36.70 -0.89
N GLU A 214 7.57 37.31 -1.55
CA GLU A 214 7.61 37.51 -2.99
C GLU A 214 8.75 36.70 -3.60
N PRO A 215 8.62 36.19 -4.85
CA PRO A 215 9.75 35.60 -5.57
C PRO A 215 10.90 36.61 -5.67
N CYS A 216 12.13 36.16 -5.38
CA CYS A 216 13.31 37.01 -5.53
C CYS A 216 13.52 37.37 -7.01
N ASP A 217 13.63 38.66 -7.34
CA ASP A 217 13.76 39.15 -8.72
C ASP A 217 15.07 38.68 -9.40
N ASP A 218 16.19 38.68 -8.66
CA ASP A 218 17.51 38.32 -9.17
C ASP A 218 17.60 36.87 -9.66
N CYS A 219 16.98 35.95 -8.92
CA CYS A 219 16.97 34.54 -9.27
C CYS A 219 15.63 34.08 -9.82
N ARG A 220 14.62 34.95 -9.91
CA ARG A 220 13.23 34.64 -10.30
C ARG A 220 12.61 33.48 -9.53
N GLY A 221 12.66 33.54 -8.21
CA GLY A 221 12.00 32.51 -7.37
C GLY A 221 12.83 31.26 -7.07
N THR A 222 14.07 31.22 -7.54
CA THR A 222 14.70 29.95 -7.92
C THR A 222 15.87 29.57 -7.00
N GLY A 223 16.44 30.55 -6.28
CA GLY A 223 17.46 30.36 -5.23
C GLY A 223 18.89 30.29 -5.72
N SER A 224 19.11 29.93 -6.99
CA SER A 224 20.43 29.95 -7.63
C SER A 224 20.43 30.74 -8.94
N ILE A 225 21.58 31.31 -9.25
CA ILE A 225 21.86 32.05 -10.49
C ILE A 225 22.78 31.19 -11.35
N ILE A 226 22.41 31.00 -12.61
CA ILE A 226 23.21 30.28 -13.60
C ILE A 226 23.85 31.34 -14.50
N ASP A 227 25.13 31.65 -14.26
CA ASP A 227 25.84 32.67 -15.06
C ASP A 227 26.15 32.14 -16.48
N SER A 228 26.36 30.82 -16.62
CA SER A 228 26.62 30.16 -17.90
C SER A 228 25.58 29.05 -18.15
N PRO A 229 24.47 29.35 -18.84
CA PRO A 229 23.43 28.34 -19.09
C PRO A 229 23.94 27.24 -20.01
N CYS A 230 23.52 26.00 -19.75
CA CYS A 230 23.76 24.87 -20.63
C CYS A 230 23.06 25.10 -21.99
N ALA A 231 23.75 24.84 -23.09
CA ALA A 231 23.22 25.05 -24.44
C ALA A 231 21.99 24.18 -24.74
N ASP A 232 21.98 22.93 -24.28
CA ASP A 232 20.93 21.96 -24.65
C ASP A 232 19.62 22.18 -23.89
N CYS A 233 19.70 22.52 -22.61
CA CYS A 233 18.51 22.77 -21.78
C CYS A 233 18.22 24.26 -21.54
N ARG A 234 19.09 25.16 -22.03
CA ARG A 234 19.00 26.61 -21.89
C ARG A 234 18.78 27.07 -20.44
N GLY A 235 19.49 26.46 -19.49
CA GLY A 235 19.39 26.80 -18.07
C GLY A 235 18.31 26.06 -17.27
N SER A 236 17.42 25.28 -17.92
CA SER A 236 16.32 24.59 -17.22
C SER A 236 16.76 23.33 -16.45
N GLY A 237 17.87 22.71 -16.86
CA GLY A 237 18.37 21.45 -16.30
C GLY A 237 17.66 20.19 -16.82
N VAL A 238 16.54 20.34 -17.54
CA VAL A 238 15.73 19.21 -18.04
C VAL A 238 15.51 19.30 -19.55
N THR A 239 15.33 18.15 -20.19
CA THR A 239 15.01 18.05 -21.62
C THR A 239 13.96 16.96 -21.84
N ASN A 240 12.99 17.20 -22.72
CA ASN A 240 12.05 16.17 -23.12
C ASN A 240 12.77 15.08 -23.91
N ARG A 241 12.68 13.83 -23.44
CA ARG A 241 13.31 12.69 -24.10
C ARG A 241 12.38 11.50 -24.08
N THR A 242 12.36 10.78 -25.19
CA THR A 242 11.75 9.45 -25.25
C THR A 242 12.74 8.43 -24.73
N ARG A 243 12.36 7.68 -23.70
CA ARG A 243 13.14 6.57 -23.13
C ARG A 243 12.32 5.29 -23.15
N THR A 244 13.01 4.16 -23.29
CA THR A 244 12.41 2.85 -23.14
C THR A 244 12.74 2.33 -21.74
N ILE A 245 11.71 2.11 -20.92
CA ILE A 245 11.82 1.56 -19.57
C ILE A 245 11.32 0.12 -19.63
N THR A 246 12.17 -0.81 -19.22
CA THR A 246 11.81 -2.21 -19.15
C THR A 246 11.10 -2.49 -17.83
N VAL A 247 9.83 -2.86 -17.89
CA VAL A 247 9.00 -3.13 -16.72
C VAL A 247 8.82 -4.63 -16.55
N ARG A 248 9.23 -5.15 -15.39
CA ARG A 248 9.02 -6.55 -15.03
C ARG A 248 7.67 -6.70 -14.34
N VAL A 249 6.70 -7.27 -15.06
CA VAL A 249 5.37 -7.56 -14.53
C VAL A 249 5.43 -8.92 -13.85
N PRO A 250 5.12 -9.01 -12.54
CA PRO A 250 5.12 -10.28 -11.83
C PRO A 250 4.00 -11.19 -12.33
N ALA A 251 4.19 -12.51 -12.20
CA ALA A 251 3.17 -13.49 -12.49
C ALA A 251 1.94 -13.32 -11.58
N GLY A 252 0.75 -13.58 -12.14
CA GLY A 252 -0.52 -13.51 -11.42
C GLY A 252 -1.05 -12.09 -11.19
N VAL A 253 -0.55 -11.09 -11.93
CA VAL A 253 -1.05 -9.70 -11.85
C VAL A 253 -2.54 -9.62 -12.16
N SER A 254 -3.30 -8.83 -11.40
CA SER A 254 -4.73 -8.61 -11.62
C SER A 254 -4.99 -7.40 -12.52
N ASP A 255 -6.16 -7.37 -13.17
CA ASP A 255 -6.58 -6.18 -13.91
C ASP A 255 -6.68 -4.95 -12.99
N GLY A 256 -6.19 -3.81 -13.47
CA GLY A 256 -6.15 -2.56 -12.72
C GLY A 256 -5.02 -2.46 -11.69
N GLN A 257 -4.18 -3.48 -11.54
CA GLN A 257 -3.07 -3.45 -10.60
C GLN A 257 -2.02 -2.39 -11.00
N LYS A 258 -1.64 -1.54 -10.04
CA LYS A 258 -0.60 -0.52 -10.22
C LYS A 258 0.78 -1.04 -9.80
N ILE A 259 1.77 -0.91 -10.68
CA ILE A 259 3.16 -1.27 -10.45
C ILE A 259 3.98 0.03 -10.34
N ARG A 260 4.66 0.22 -9.20
CA ARG A 260 5.51 1.40 -8.96
C ARG A 260 6.96 1.14 -9.37
N LEU A 261 7.50 2.03 -10.19
CA LEU A 261 8.90 2.09 -10.59
C LEU A 261 9.52 3.36 -10.00
N ALA A 262 10.26 3.20 -8.91
CA ALA A 262 10.83 4.32 -8.16
C ALA A 262 11.85 5.10 -9.00
N GLY A 263 11.78 6.43 -8.96
CA GLY A 263 12.72 7.32 -9.67
C GLY A 263 12.61 7.30 -11.20
N GLN A 264 11.61 6.61 -11.76
CA GLN A 264 11.37 6.52 -13.20
C GLN A 264 10.29 7.50 -13.71
N GLY A 265 9.80 8.40 -12.86
CA GLY A 265 8.90 9.50 -13.23
C GLY A 265 9.65 10.68 -13.85
N GLU A 266 9.08 11.88 -13.80
CA GLU A 266 9.70 13.07 -14.40
C GLU A 266 10.97 13.48 -13.65
N ALA A 267 11.90 14.13 -14.35
CA ALA A 267 13.08 14.71 -13.73
C ALA A 267 12.71 15.83 -12.74
N GLY A 268 13.31 15.79 -11.56
CA GLY A 268 13.28 16.92 -10.65
C GLY A 268 14.08 18.10 -11.21
N LEU A 269 13.66 19.31 -10.83
CA LEU A 269 14.37 20.53 -11.23
C LEU A 269 15.69 20.64 -10.46
N ARG A 270 16.75 21.09 -11.15
CA ARG A 270 18.04 21.48 -10.53
C ARG A 270 18.71 20.37 -9.71
N GLY A 271 18.70 19.15 -10.24
CA GLY A 271 19.31 17.99 -9.57
C GLY A 271 18.45 17.40 -8.45
N ALA A 272 17.20 17.86 -8.27
CA ALA A 272 16.24 17.18 -7.42
C ALA A 272 15.96 15.75 -7.93
N PRO A 273 15.63 14.80 -7.04
CA PRO A 273 15.31 13.44 -7.43
C PRO A 273 14.10 13.40 -8.39
N SER A 274 14.08 12.40 -9.25
CA SER A 274 12.95 12.16 -10.15
C SER A 274 11.70 11.72 -9.38
N GLY A 275 10.55 11.91 -10.04
CA GLY A 275 9.29 11.27 -9.67
C GLY A 275 9.32 9.75 -9.78
N ASP A 276 8.21 9.10 -9.48
CA ASP A 276 7.99 7.67 -9.67
C ASP A 276 7.11 7.45 -10.91
N LEU A 277 7.27 6.30 -11.56
CA LEU A 277 6.39 5.88 -12.64
C LEU A 277 5.44 4.81 -12.13
N PHE A 278 4.14 5.07 -12.19
CA PHE A 278 3.09 4.11 -11.89
C PHE A 278 2.55 3.55 -13.19
N VAL A 279 2.70 2.24 -13.37
CA VAL A 279 2.17 1.51 -14.52
C VAL A 279 0.92 0.78 -14.09
N THR A 280 -0.23 1.18 -14.60
CA THR A 280 -1.49 0.45 -14.41
C THR A 280 -1.57 -0.66 -15.46
N VAL A 281 -1.76 -1.90 -15.00
CA VAL A 281 -1.88 -3.06 -15.89
C VAL A 281 -3.34 -3.26 -16.27
N ARG A 282 -3.62 -3.38 -17.56
CA ARG A 282 -4.89 -3.87 -18.10
C ARG A 282 -4.72 -5.26 -18.67
N VAL A 283 -5.58 -6.17 -18.28
CA VAL A 283 -5.55 -7.56 -18.76
C VAL A 283 -6.70 -7.75 -19.74
N ARG A 284 -6.37 -8.11 -20.98
CA ARG A 284 -7.40 -8.49 -21.96
C ARG A 284 -8.06 -9.79 -21.54
N ALA A 285 -9.39 -9.86 -21.69
CA ALA A 285 -10.13 -11.09 -21.50
C ALA A 285 -9.70 -12.15 -22.51
N ASP A 286 -9.52 -13.38 -22.04
CA ASP A 286 -9.23 -14.54 -22.87
C ASP A 286 -10.53 -15.19 -23.36
N LYS A 287 -10.49 -15.84 -24.52
CA LYS A 287 -11.67 -16.53 -25.09
C LYS A 287 -11.94 -17.89 -24.44
N VAL A 288 -10.90 -18.51 -23.86
CA VAL A 288 -10.94 -19.85 -23.29
C VAL A 288 -10.89 -19.78 -21.77
N PHE A 289 -10.04 -18.92 -21.22
CA PHE A 289 -9.80 -18.84 -19.79
C PHE A 289 -10.57 -17.68 -19.14
N GLY A 290 -11.26 -18.00 -18.06
CA GLY A 290 -11.66 -17.05 -17.03
C GLY A 290 -10.75 -17.16 -15.81
N ARG A 291 -10.82 -16.14 -14.95
CA ARG A 291 -10.11 -16.10 -13.67
C ARG A 291 -11.10 -15.88 -12.55
N ASN A 292 -11.01 -16.69 -11.50
CA ASN A 292 -11.71 -16.49 -10.25
C ASN A 292 -10.70 -16.53 -9.10
N GLY A 293 -10.27 -15.36 -8.63
CA GLY A 293 -9.18 -15.26 -7.65
C GLY A 293 -7.86 -15.79 -8.21
N ASP A 294 -7.33 -16.85 -7.59
CA ASP A 294 -6.12 -17.57 -8.05
C ASP A 294 -6.46 -18.75 -8.97
N ASP A 295 -7.73 -19.14 -9.06
CA ASP A 295 -8.16 -20.29 -9.85
C ASP A 295 -8.48 -19.85 -11.29
N LEU A 296 -8.17 -20.74 -12.22
CA LEU A 296 -8.54 -20.59 -13.62
C LEU A 296 -9.82 -21.34 -13.90
N THR A 297 -10.71 -20.76 -14.67
CA THR A 297 -11.97 -21.39 -15.08
C THR A 297 -11.98 -21.55 -16.57
N LEU A 298 -12.47 -22.68 -17.08
CA LEU A 298 -12.78 -22.82 -18.50
C LEU A 298 -13.96 -23.76 -18.70
N VAL A 299 -14.61 -23.64 -19.85
CA VAL A 299 -15.74 -24.49 -20.23
C VAL A 299 -15.30 -25.43 -21.33
N VAL A 300 -15.49 -26.73 -21.11
CA VAL A 300 -15.16 -27.76 -22.10
C VAL A 300 -16.46 -28.33 -22.68
N PRO A 301 -16.70 -28.15 -23.98
CA PRO A 301 -17.80 -28.82 -24.64
C PRO A 301 -17.49 -30.32 -24.76
N VAL A 302 -18.43 -31.15 -24.36
CA VAL A 302 -18.37 -32.62 -24.49
C VAL A 302 -19.67 -33.16 -25.08
N SER A 303 -19.60 -34.27 -25.78
CA SER A 303 -20.79 -34.95 -26.30
C SER A 303 -21.55 -35.69 -25.20
N TYR A 304 -22.84 -35.95 -25.42
CA TYR A 304 -23.65 -36.74 -24.50
C TYR A 304 -23.08 -38.15 -24.29
N GLY A 305 -22.66 -38.83 -25.36
CA GLY A 305 -22.06 -40.17 -25.26
C GLY A 305 -20.79 -40.20 -24.41
N GLU A 306 -19.94 -39.17 -24.51
CA GLU A 306 -18.75 -39.03 -23.67
C GLU A 306 -19.08 -38.88 -22.18
N LEU A 307 -20.18 -38.21 -21.84
CA LEU A 307 -20.63 -38.10 -20.44
C LEU A 307 -21.17 -39.41 -19.89
N VAL A 308 -21.96 -40.13 -20.69
CA VAL A 308 -22.57 -41.40 -20.29
C VAL A 308 -21.50 -42.48 -20.14
N LEU A 309 -20.62 -42.64 -21.12
CA LEU A 309 -19.61 -43.69 -21.15
C LEU A 309 -18.34 -43.33 -20.36
N GLY A 310 -18.12 -42.05 -20.10
CA GLY A 310 -16.86 -41.54 -19.58
C GLY A 310 -15.81 -41.43 -20.68
N THR A 311 -14.91 -40.46 -20.53
CA THR A 311 -13.87 -40.19 -21.53
C THR A 311 -12.65 -39.53 -20.87
N THR A 312 -11.58 -39.33 -21.62
CA THR A 312 -10.46 -38.48 -21.21
C THR A 312 -10.32 -37.34 -22.20
N VAL A 313 -10.59 -36.10 -21.76
CA VAL A 313 -10.57 -34.91 -22.62
C VAL A 313 -9.26 -34.15 -22.44
N SER A 314 -8.67 -33.67 -23.53
CA SER A 314 -7.44 -32.85 -23.50
C SER A 314 -7.77 -31.36 -23.33
N VAL A 315 -7.49 -30.83 -22.13
CA VAL A 315 -7.83 -29.46 -21.74
C VAL A 315 -6.58 -28.57 -21.80
N PRO A 316 -6.67 -27.34 -22.37
CA PRO A 316 -5.57 -26.41 -22.38
C PRO A 316 -5.27 -25.86 -20.97
N THR A 317 -4.00 -25.61 -20.68
CA THR A 317 -3.50 -24.94 -19.47
C THR A 317 -2.61 -23.76 -19.88
N LEU A 318 -2.12 -22.99 -18.90
CA LEU A 318 -1.20 -21.87 -19.20
C LEU A 318 0.14 -22.31 -19.81
N GLU A 319 0.57 -23.55 -19.56
CA GLU A 319 1.89 -24.08 -19.96
C GLU A 319 1.79 -25.13 -21.09
N GLY A 320 0.62 -25.72 -21.32
CA GLY A 320 0.46 -26.81 -22.28
C GLY A 320 -0.95 -27.38 -22.30
N ARG A 321 -1.07 -28.70 -22.38
CA ARG A 321 -2.36 -29.43 -22.31
C ARG A 321 -2.27 -30.55 -21.30
N VAL A 322 -3.38 -30.86 -20.65
CA VAL A 322 -3.48 -31.94 -19.67
C VAL A 322 -4.73 -32.78 -19.96
N GLY A 323 -4.60 -34.10 -19.89
CA GLY A 323 -5.72 -35.02 -19.98
C GLY A 323 -6.54 -35.01 -18.69
N VAL A 324 -7.83 -34.73 -18.80
CA VAL A 324 -8.78 -34.73 -17.68
C VAL A 324 -9.72 -35.92 -17.86
N LYS A 325 -9.72 -36.83 -16.89
CA LYS A 325 -10.63 -37.98 -16.88
C LYS A 325 -12.02 -37.52 -16.45
N VAL A 326 -12.99 -37.70 -17.34
CA VAL A 326 -14.42 -37.48 -17.09
C VAL A 326 -15.05 -38.84 -16.75
N PRO A 327 -15.53 -39.05 -15.51
CA PRO A 327 -16.19 -40.30 -15.14
C PRO A 327 -17.47 -40.54 -15.95
N ALA A 328 -17.83 -41.81 -16.13
CA ALA A 328 -19.12 -42.20 -16.67
C ALA A 328 -20.27 -41.68 -15.80
N GLY A 329 -21.38 -41.28 -16.43
CA GLY A 329 -22.54 -40.68 -15.75
C GLY A 329 -22.29 -39.27 -15.21
N THR A 330 -21.34 -38.52 -15.77
CA THR A 330 -21.09 -37.13 -15.33
C THR A 330 -22.23 -36.21 -15.78
N ALA A 331 -22.81 -35.46 -14.84
CA ALA A 331 -23.87 -34.49 -15.13
C ALA A 331 -23.36 -33.24 -15.86
N ASP A 332 -24.24 -32.60 -16.64
CA ASP A 332 -23.97 -31.29 -17.24
C ASP A 332 -23.67 -30.22 -16.17
N GLY A 333 -22.76 -29.30 -16.47
CA GLY A 333 -22.33 -28.25 -15.55
C GLY A 333 -21.42 -28.72 -14.42
N ARG A 334 -21.08 -30.02 -14.34
CA ARG A 334 -20.14 -30.52 -13.31
C ARG A 334 -18.78 -29.85 -13.47
N ILE A 335 -18.23 -29.38 -12.35
CA ILE A 335 -16.90 -28.78 -12.28
C ILE A 335 -15.88 -29.85 -11.87
N LEU A 336 -14.91 -30.11 -12.73
CA LEU A 336 -13.76 -30.98 -12.47
C LEU A 336 -12.55 -30.12 -12.12
N ARG A 337 -11.89 -30.45 -11.01
CA ARG A 337 -10.75 -29.68 -10.49
C ARG A 337 -9.44 -30.36 -10.85
N VAL A 338 -8.58 -29.66 -11.61
CA VAL A 338 -7.21 -30.07 -11.89
C VAL A 338 -6.28 -29.27 -10.99
N ARG A 339 -5.66 -29.96 -10.03
CA ARG A 339 -4.86 -29.33 -8.98
C ARG A 339 -3.58 -28.68 -9.51
N GLY A 340 -3.27 -27.49 -9.01
CA GLY A 340 -1.99 -26.80 -9.28
C GLY A 340 -1.82 -26.29 -10.71
N ARG A 341 -2.91 -26.19 -11.48
CA ARG A 341 -2.91 -25.71 -12.87
C ARG A 341 -3.60 -24.35 -13.05
N GLY A 342 -3.80 -23.60 -11.97
CA GLY A 342 -4.30 -22.23 -11.93
C GLY A 342 -3.21 -21.17 -12.00
N ILE A 343 -3.48 -19.98 -11.46
CA ILE A 343 -2.54 -18.85 -11.48
C ILE A 343 -1.48 -19.01 -10.38
N PRO A 344 -0.19 -18.75 -10.69
CA PRO A 344 0.88 -18.82 -9.70
C PRO A 344 0.71 -17.76 -8.61
N LYS A 345 0.92 -18.16 -7.35
CA LYS A 345 0.80 -17.30 -6.17
C LYS A 345 2.15 -16.70 -5.80
N ARG A 346 2.12 -15.48 -5.26
CA ARG A 346 3.34 -14.78 -4.79
C ARG A 346 4.03 -15.48 -3.61
N ALA A 347 3.27 -16.18 -2.77
CA ALA A 347 3.77 -16.92 -1.61
C ALA A 347 4.25 -18.34 -1.94
N GLY A 348 4.25 -18.73 -3.22
CA GLY A 348 4.54 -20.08 -3.68
C GLY A 348 3.26 -20.91 -3.91
N GLY A 349 3.39 -21.91 -4.79
CA GLY A 349 2.26 -22.70 -5.28
C GLY A 349 1.45 -22.00 -6.37
N SER A 350 0.43 -22.70 -6.86
CA SER A 350 -0.49 -22.22 -7.89
C SER A 350 -1.92 -22.50 -7.46
N GLY A 351 -2.87 -21.73 -7.96
CA GLY A 351 -4.29 -22.09 -7.87
C GLY A 351 -4.62 -23.37 -8.65
N ASP A 352 -5.90 -23.69 -8.71
CA ASP A 352 -6.42 -24.85 -9.43
C ASP A 352 -7.06 -24.43 -10.76
N LEU A 353 -7.19 -25.40 -11.68
CA LEU A 353 -7.95 -25.23 -12.92
C LEU A 353 -9.32 -25.91 -12.74
N LEU A 354 -10.37 -25.10 -12.83
CA LEU A 354 -11.76 -25.49 -12.71
C LEU A 354 -12.35 -25.66 -14.11
N VAL A 355 -12.53 -26.93 -14.49
CA VAL A 355 -13.03 -27.33 -15.79
C VAL A 355 -14.52 -27.59 -15.68
N THR A 356 -15.34 -26.69 -16.21
CA THR A 356 -16.79 -26.86 -16.26
C THR A 356 -17.13 -27.66 -17.50
N ILE A 357 -17.74 -28.82 -17.31
CA ILE A 357 -18.17 -29.67 -18.41
C ILE A 357 -19.53 -29.20 -18.90
N LYS A 358 -19.66 -29.01 -20.22
CA LYS A 358 -20.91 -28.57 -20.84
C LYS A 358 -21.28 -29.46 -22.01
N VAL A 359 -22.51 -29.96 -22.05
CA VAL A 359 -23.01 -30.76 -23.16
C VAL A 359 -23.08 -29.90 -24.42
N ALA A 360 -22.44 -30.39 -25.48
CA ALA A 360 -22.57 -29.86 -26.83
C ALA A 360 -23.52 -30.74 -27.64
N VAL A 361 -24.60 -30.12 -28.14
CA VAL A 361 -25.61 -30.81 -28.97
C VAL A 361 -25.35 -30.47 -30.44
N PRO A 362 -25.02 -31.46 -31.30
CA PRO A 362 -24.82 -31.21 -32.72
C PRO A 362 -26.13 -30.71 -33.37
N GLN A 363 -26.02 -29.67 -34.20
CA GLN A 363 -27.19 -29.06 -34.87
C GLN A 363 -27.62 -29.82 -36.13
N LYS A 364 -26.78 -30.73 -36.62
CA LYS A 364 -27.01 -31.54 -37.81
C LYS A 364 -26.51 -32.94 -37.54
N LEU A 365 -27.32 -33.94 -37.88
CA LEU A 365 -26.99 -35.36 -37.84
C LEU A 365 -27.16 -35.92 -39.25
N ASP A 366 -26.29 -36.85 -39.62
CA ASP A 366 -26.45 -37.65 -40.84
C ASP A 366 -27.43 -38.82 -40.57
N ASP A 367 -27.88 -39.47 -41.64
CA ASP A 367 -28.88 -40.56 -41.54
C ASP A 367 -28.41 -41.69 -40.60
N PRO A 368 -27.14 -42.17 -40.67
CA PRO A 368 -26.66 -43.20 -39.76
C PRO A 368 -26.70 -42.79 -38.28
N ALA A 369 -26.26 -41.56 -37.94
CA ALA A 369 -26.30 -41.10 -36.55
C ALA A 369 -27.73 -40.88 -36.05
N THR A 370 -28.63 -40.44 -36.95
CA THR A 370 -30.04 -40.25 -36.63
C THR A 370 -30.72 -41.58 -36.28
N GLU A 371 -30.51 -42.63 -37.08
CA GLU A 371 -31.06 -43.96 -36.80
C GLU A 371 -30.49 -44.58 -35.51
N ALA A 372 -29.18 -44.40 -35.27
CA ALA A 372 -28.55 -44.82 -34.02
C ALA A 372 -29.16 -44.11 -32.79
N LEU A 373 -29.43 -42.80 -32.90
CA LEU A 373 -30.03 -42.02 -31.82
C LEU A 373 -31.50 -42.41 -31.56
N LYS A 374 -32.28 -42.72 -32.60
CA LYS A 374 -33.65 -43.25 -32.43
C LYS A 374 -33.65 -44.57 -31.66
N THR A 375 -32.76 -45.49 -32.04
CA THR A 375 -32.61 -46.78 -31.36
C THR A 375 -32.22 -46.59 -29.88
N TYR A 376 -31.33 -45.64 -29.61
CA TYR A 376 -30.94 -45.28 -28.25
C TYR A 376 -32.12 -44.75 -27.42
N LEU A 377 -32.92 -43.82 -27.97
CA LEU A 377 -34.08 -43.23 -27.28
C LEU A 377 -35.15 -44.28 -26.94
N GLU A 378 -35.40 -45.25 -27.83
CA GLU A 378 -36.32 -46.37 -27.58
C GLU A 378 -35.84 -47.23 -26.39
N ALA A 379 -34.54 -47.55 -26.35
CA ALA A 379 -33.95 -48.31 -25.26
C ALA A 379 -33.94 -47.53 -23.93
N GLU A 380 -33.66 -46.22 -23.99
CA GLU A 380 -33.70 -45.31 -22.83
C GLU A 380 -35.11 -45.27 -22.22
N GLN A 381 -36.14 -45.11 -23.05
CA GLN A 381 -37.53 -45.14 -22.61
C GLN A 381 -37.94 -46.50 -22.04
N ALA A 382 -37.52 -47.60 -22.68
CA ALA A 382 -37.77 -48.95 -22.18
C ALA A 382 -37.09 -49.22 -20.82
N SER A 383 -35.98 -48.55 -20.52
CA SER A 383 -35.31 -48.62 -19.21
C SER A 383 -36.03 -47.85 -18.09
N GLY A 384 -37.06 -47.06 -18.44
CA GLY A 384 -37.85 -46.26 -17.50
C GLY A 384 -37.19 -44.93 -17.09
N PHE A 385 -36.16 -44.47 -17.81
CA PHE A 385 -35.58 -43.16 -17.57
C PHE A 385 -36.49 -42.05 -18.13
N ASP A 386 -36.88 -41.11 -17.28
CA ASP A 386 -37.64 -39.92 -17.68
C ASP A 386 -36.85 -38.65 -17.31
N PRO A 387 -36.33 -37.89 -18.29
CA PRO A 387 -35.57 -36.66 -18.03
C PRO A 387 -36.43 -35.53 -17.41
N ARG A 388 -37.77 -35.67 -17.40
CA ARG A 388 -38.70 -34.72 -16.76
C ARG A 388 -39.27 -35.25 -15.44
N ALA A 389 -38.80 -36.39 -14.95
CA ALA A 389 -39.23 -36.91 -13.67
C ALA A 389 -39.00 -35.87 -12.55
N GLY A 390 -40.08 -35.47 -11.87
CA GLY A 390 -40.03 -34.47 -10.79
C GLY A 390 -39.90 -33.01 -11.27
N TRP A 391 -40.05 -32.74 -12.57
CA TRP A 391 -40.12 -31.37 -13.08
C TRP A 391 -41.50 -30.78 -12.79
N ALA A 392 -41.55 -29.67 -12.05
CA ALA A 392 -42.79 -29.04 -11.59
C ALA A 392 -43.70 -28.48 -12.71
N GLY A 393 -43.23 -28.46 -13.96
CA GLY A 393 -43.98 -27.98 -15.13
C GLY A 393 -44.51 -29.09 -16.04
N ALA A 394 -44.37 -30.36 -15.63
CA ALA A 394 -44.85 -31.52 -16.39
C ALA A 394 -46.35 -31.77 -16.19
#